data_AF-A0A937XCC9-F1
#
_entry.id   AF-A0A937XCC9-F1
#
_cell.length_a   1.000
_cell.length_b   1.000
_cell.length_c   1.000
_cell.angle_alpha   90.00
_cell.angle_beta   90.00
_cell.angle_gamma   90.00
#
_symmetry.space_group_name_H-M   'P 1'
#
loop_
_entity.id
_entity.type
_entity.pdbx_description
1 polymer ?
#
loop_
_entity_poly.entity_id
_entity_poly.type
_entity_poly.pdbx_seq_one_letter_code
_entity_poly.pdbx_strand_id
1 'polypeptide(L)'
;MLPAHKESVRHHPAKFLVGVLLHAGLILALALLLLLALRPALALRVLPWAQPPLLLALACGLYLASRRALSATLRFMSTPDDYLAILASCGLLFATVAAAHSSMPAAALLYAAALLLYLPLGKLRHAAFFFAARLDYGRRLGHRGVYPPPAAGRPEPAGRPEPAGRPEPAGTRPQRETNPPNGAIPADRAEAAR
;
A
#
# COMPACT_ATOMS: atom_id res chain seq x y z
N MET A 1 5.90 3.34 7.83
CA MET A 1 6.62 2.51 6.84
C MET A 1 6.55 3.18 5.49
N LEU A 2 7.70 3.44 4.86
CA LEU A 2 7.74 4.00 3.50
C LEU A 2 7.13 2.97 2.52
N PRO A 3 6.28 3.37 1.55
CA PRO A 3 5.67 2.46 0.58
C PRO A 3 6.69 1.58 -0.14
N ALA A 4 7.88 2.14 -0.39
CA ALA A 4 9.00 1.45 -1.01
C ALA A 4 9.54 0.26 -0.21
N HIS A 5 9.14 0.02 1.04
CA HIS A 5 9.56 -1.14 1.84
C HIS A 5 8.48 -2.23 1.92
N LYS A 6 7.32 -2.02 1.30
CA LYS A 6 6.29 -3.05 1.18
C LYS A 6 6.55 -3.86 -0.09
N GLU A 7 6.76 -5.16 0.08
CA GLU A 7 6.98 -6.12 -1.01
C GLU A 7 5.90 -6.02 -2.09
N SER A 8 4.63 -5.93 -1.69
CA SER A 8 3.50 -5.80 -2.63
C SER A 8 3.53 -4.52 -3.49
N VAL A 9 4.06 -3.41 -2.96
CA VAL A 9 4.21 -2.15 -3.70
C VAL A 9 5.41 -2.24 -4.66
N ARG A 10 6.50 -2.90 -4.25
CA ARG A 10 7.68 -3.10 -5.10
C ARG A 10 7.35 -3.92 -6.36
N HIS A 11 6.56 -4.98 -6.22
CA HIS A 11 6.21 -5.83 -7.35
C HIS A 11 5.07 -5.28 -8.22
N HIS A 12 4.24 -4.38 -7.69
CA HIS A 12 3.06 -3.86 -8.41
C HIS A 12 2.90 -2.33 -8.28
N PRO A 13 3.90 -1.53 -8.69
CA PRO A 13 3.88 -0.08 -8.50
C PRO A 13 2.74 0.61 -9.26
N ALA A 14 2.40 0.14 -10.47
CA ALA A 14 1.30 0.70 -11.26
C ALA A 14 -0.06 0.55 -10.56
N LYS A 15 -0.35 -0.63 -9.99
CA LYS A 15 -1.60 -0.89 -9.25
C LYS A 15 -1.67 -0.02 -7.99
N PHE A 16 -0.54 0.17 -7.32
CA PHE A 16 -0.44 1.08 -6.19
C PHE A 16 -0.72 2.53 -6.60
N LEU A 17 -0.12 3.00 -7.69
CA LEU A 17 -0.32 4.35 -8.21
C LEU A 17 -1.78 4.63 -8.56
N VAL A 18 -2.46 3.69 -9.23
CA VAL A 18 -3.91 3.80 -9.52
C VAL A 18 -4.72 3.98 -8.24
N GLY A 19 -4.39 3.22 -7.19
CA GLY A 19 -5.02 3.39 -5.88
C GLY A 19 -4.75 4.78 -5.28
N VAL A 20 -3.52 5.27 -5.35
CA VAL A 20 -3.15 6.61 -4.85
C VAL A 20 -3.90 7.71 -5.59
N LEU A 21 -3.95 7.65 -6.93
CA LEU A 21 -4.67 8.62 -7.77
C LEU A 21 -6.17 8.66 -7.43
N LEU A 22 -6.78 7.49 -7.25
CA LEU A 22 -8.18 7.41 -6.81
C LEU A 22 -8.39 8.11 -5.45
N HIS A 23 -7.56 7.83 -4.45
CA HIS A 23 -7.69 8.44 -3.13
C HIS A 23 -7.46 9.96 -3.16
N ALA A 24 -6.44 10.41 -3.90
CA ALA A 24 -6.16 11.84 -4.07
C ALA A 24 -7.35 12.56 -4.71
N GLY A 25 -7.96 11.97 -5.75
CA GLY A 25 -9.17 12.50 -6.37
C GLY A 25 -10.37 12.54 -5.44
N LEU A 26 -10.59 11.50 -4.62
CA LEU A 26 -11.69 11.48 -3.64
C LEU A 26 -11.53 12.58 -2.58
N ILE A 27 -10.32 12.78 -2.08
CA ILE A 27 -10.01 13.87 -1.13
C ILE A 27 -10.27 15.23 -1.79
N LEU A 28 -9.79 15.42 -3.03
CA LEU A 28 -10.03 16.64 -3.80
C LEU A 28 -11.53 16.88 -4.02
N ALA A 29 -12.28 15.85 -4.39
CA ALA A 29 -13.73 15.94 -4.59
C ALA A 29 -14.46 16.35 -3.31
N LEU A 30 -14.17 15.70 -2.17
CA LEU A 30 -14.75 16.07 -0.88
C LEU A 30 -14.39 17.51 -0.49
N ALA A 31 -13.14 17.93 -0.70
CA ALA A 31 -12.71 19.30 -0.42
C ALA A 31 -13.45 20.33 -1.29
N LEU A 32 -13.66 20.04 -2.59
CA LEU A 32 -14.38 20.91 -3.51
C LEU A 32 -15.88 20.97 -3.20
N LEU A 33 -16.50 19.86 -2.82
CA LEU A 33 -17.91 19.85 -2.41
C LEU A 33 -18.12 20.55 -1.06
N LEU A 34 -17.17 20.42 -0.13
CA LEU A 34 -17.18 21.22 1.10
C LEU A 34 -17.02 22.72 0.78
N LEU A 35 -16.10 23.07 -0.13
CA LEU A 35 -15.94 24.45 -0.58
C LEU A 35 -17.22 24.96 -1.26
N LEU A 36 -17.90 24.13 -2.04
CA LEU A 36 -19.17 24.45 -2.69
C LEU A 36 -20.29 24.70 -1.68
N ALA A 37 -20.33 23.91 -0.60
CA ALA A 37 -21.28 24.11 0.50
C ALA A 37 -21.01 25.39 1.30
N LEU A 38 -19.73 25.73 1.55
CA LEU A 38 -19.36 26.85 2.41
C LEU A 38 -19.21 28.18 1.65
N ARG A 39 -18.71 28.14 0.42
CA ARG A 39 -18.31 29.29 -0.42
C ARG A 39 -18.61 29.01 -1.90
N PRO A 40 -19.90 28.95 -2.28
CA PRO A 40 -20.31 28.47 -3.61
C PRO A 40 -19.69 29.27 -4.77
N ALA A 41 -19.63 30.60 -4.65
CA ALA A 41 -19.04 31.45 -5.68
C ALA A 41 -17.55 31.17 -5.93
N LEU A 42 -16.79 30.84 -4.88
CA LEU A 42 -15.38 30.46 -5.02
C LEU A 42 -15.25 29.04 -5.60
N ALA A 43 -16.05 28.10 -5.11
CA ALA A 43 -16.03 26.73 -5.59
C ALA A 43 -16.29 26.65 -7.10
N LEU A 44 -17.31 27.35 -7.60
CA LEU A 44 -17.65 27.37 -9.03
C LEU A 44 -16.55 27.96 -9.92
N ARG A 45 -15.68 28.82 -9.37
CA ARG A 45 -14.49 29.33 -10.08
C ARG A 45 -13.35 28.32 -10.13
N VAL A 46 -13.22 27.50 -9.09
CA VAL A 46 -12.14 26.50 -8.95
C VAL A 46 -12.49 25.20 -9.68
N LEU A 47 -13.77 24.80 -9.69
CA LEU A 47 -14.25 23.52 -10.19
C LEU A 47 -13.82 23.19 -11.63
N PRO A 48 -13.84 24.14 -12.59
CA PRO A 48 -13.38 23.87 -13.95
C PRO A 48 -11.91 23.44 -14.03
N TRP A 49 -11.04 24.05 -13.22
CA TRP A 49 -9.61 23.73 -13.18
C TRP A 49 -9.32 22.39 -12.50
N ALA A 50 -10.25 21.93 -11.65
CA ALA A 50 -10.16 20.63 -10.99
C ALA A 50 -10.66 19.47 -11.85
N GLN A 51 -11.22 19.72 -13.04
CA GLN A 51 -11.78 18.66 -13.90
C GLN A 51 -10.76 17.60 -14.32
N PRO A 52 -9.56 17.95 -14.85
CA PRO A 52 -8.61 16.93 -15.29
C PRO A 52 -8.20 15.91 -14.21
N PRO A 53 -7.79 16.32 -12.98
CA PRO A 53 -7.45 15.34 -11.95
C PRO A 53 -8.67 14.55 -11.45
N LEU A 54 -9.87 15.13 -11.43
CA LEU A 54 -11.10 14.41 -11.04
C LEU A 54 -11.46 13.32 -12.07
N LEU A 55 -11.38 13.63 -13.36
CA LEU A 55 -11.62 12.67 -14.44
C LEU A 55 -10.59 11.55 -14.44
N LEU A 56 -9.31 11.86 -14.20
CA LEU A 56 -8.26 10.86 -14.07
C LEU A 56 -8.53 9.91 -12.88
N ALA A 57 -8.93 10.47 -11.73
CA ALA A 57 -9.29 9.67 -10.57
C ALA A 57 -10.54 8.80 -10.82
N LEU A 58 -11.54 9.34 -11.53
CA LEU A 58 -12.73 8.59 -11.93
C LEU A 58 -12.34 7.42 -12.84
N ALA A 59 -11.47 7.64 -13.83
CA ALA A 59 -10.97 6.58 -14.70
C ALA A 59 -10.23 5.49 -13.91
N CYS A 60 -9.41 5.88 -12.92
CA CYS A 60 -8.77 4.93 -12.00
C CYS A 60 -9.79 4.13 -11.18
N GLY A 61 -10.84 4.77 -10.67
CA GLY A 61 -11.93 4.13 -9.93
C GLY A 61 -12.71 3.13 -10.78
N LEU A 62 -13.06 3.52 -12.01
CA LEU A 62 -13.73 2.64 -12.97
C LEU A 62 -12.85 1.45 -13.35
N TYR A 63 -11.55 1.66 -13.59
CA TYR A 63 -10.60 0.58 -13.83
C TYR A 63 -10.56 -0.41 -12.66
N LEU A 64 -10.49 0.08 -11.41
CA LEU A 64 -10.49 -0.75 -10.22
C LEU A 64 -11.81 -1.52 -10.04
N ALA A 65 -12.95 -0.88 -10.33
CA ALA A 65 -14.27 -1.50 -10.30
C ALA A 65 -14.38 -2.63 -11.33
N SER A 66 -13.99 -2.36 -12.58
CA SER A 66 -13.94 -3.35 -13.65
C SER A 66 -13.00 -4.50 -13.31
N ARG A 67 -11.80 -4.22 -12.78
CA ARG A 67 -10.86 -5.26 -12.36
C ARG A 67 -11.46 -6.17 -11.28
N ARG A 68 -12.19 -5.59 -10.31
CA ARG A 68 -12.87 -6.34 -9.27
C ARG A 68 -13.98 -7.22 -9.84
N ALA A 69 -14.79 -6.69 -10.76
CA ALA A 69 -15.88 -7.43 -11.39
C ALA A 69 -15.40 -8.53 -12.35
N LEU A 70 -14.26 -8.36 -13.02
CA LEU A 70 -13.79 -9.29 -14.04
C LEU A 70 -12.86 -10.38 -13.50
N SER A 71 -12.05 -10.08 -12.47
CA SER A 71 -11.11 -11.06 -11.91
C SER A 71 -11.83 -12.12 -11.06
N ALA A 72 -11.76 -13.39 -11.45
CA ALA A 72 -12.32 -14.50 -10.67
C ALA A 72 -11.80 -14.53 -9.22
N THR A 73 -10.49 -14.34 -9.04
CA THR A 73 -9.85 -14.29 -7.72
C THR A 73 -10.38 -13.13 -6.87
N LEU A 74 -10.51 -11.92 -7.44
CA LEU A 74 -11.04 -10.78 -6.68
C LEU A 74 -12.52 -10.93 -6.38
N ARG A 75 -13.31 -11.44 -7.32
CA ARG A 75 -14.73 -11.72 -7.11
C ARG A 75 -14.94 -12.68 -5.95
N PHE A 76 -14.17 -13.76 -5.90
CA PHE A 76 -14.26 -14.77 -4.84
C PHE A 76 -14.00 -14.18 -3.45
N MET A 77 -13.08 -13.22 -3.33
CA MET A 77 -12.76 -12.55 -2.07
C MET A 77 -13.61 -11.31 -1.77
N SER A 78 -14.48 -10.88 -2.70
CA SER A 78 -15.24 -9.63 -2.56
C SER A 78 -16.57 -9.88 -1.89
N THR A 79 -16.91 -8.97 -0.98
CA THR A 79 -18.25 -8.84 -0.39
C THR A 79 -19.09 -7.84 -1.20
N PRO A 80 -20.43 -7.88 -1.13
CA PRO A 80 -21.28 -6.89 -1.80
C PRO A 80 -20.90 -5.43 -1.47
N ASP A 81 -20.50 -5.19 -0.22
CA ASP A 81 -20.07 -3.89 0.27
C ASP A 81 -18.79 -3.38 -0.42
N ASP A 82 -17.92 -4.28 -0.92
CA ASP A 82 -16.74 -3.87 -1.71
C ASP A 82 -17.12 -3.24 -3.06
N TYR A 83 -18.22 -3.70 -3.66
CA TYR A 83 -18.76 -3.13 -4.89
C TYR A 83 -19.49 -1.82 -4.60
N LEU A 84 -20.33 -1.79 -3.57
CA LEU A 84 -21.02 -0.56 -3.17
C LEU A 84 -20.04 0.55 -2.84
N ALA A 85 -18.98 0.26 -2.07
CA ALA A 85 -17.98 1.25 -1.70
C ALA A 85 -17.26 1.85 -2.93
N ILE A 86 -16.87 1.04 -3.92
CA ILE A 86 -16.18 1.54 -5.10
C ILE A 86 -17.12 2.28 -6.07
N LEU A 87 -18.35 1.79 -6.24
CA LEU A 87 -19.37 2.50 -7.02
C LEU A 87 -19.73 3.84 -6.38
N ALA A 88 -19.89 3.88 -5.06
CA ALA A 88 -20.20 5.09 -4.33
C ALA A 88 -19.05 6.12 -4.41
N SER A 89 -17.81 5.64 -4.37
CA SER A 89 -16.62 6.47 -4.59
C SER A 89 -16.57 7.05 -6.02
N CYS A 90 -16.82 6.22 -7.03
CA CYS A 90 -16.92 6.68 -8.43
C CYS A 90 -18.08 7.66 -8.63
N GLY A 91 -19.23 7.41 -8.00
CA GLY A 91 -20.39 8.28 -8.05
C GLY A 91 -20.12 9.66 -7.44
N LEU A 92 -19.34 9.75 -6.36
CA LEU A 92 -18.91 11.02 -5.78
C LEU A 92 -18.05 11.83 -6.76
N LEU A 93 -17.06 11.17 -7.39
CA LEU A 93 -16.20 11.80 -8.39
C LEU A 93 -17.02 12.31 -9.58
N PHE A 94 -17.92 11.47 -10.09
CA PHE A 94 -18.83 11.83 -11.17
C PHE A 94 -19.75 13.00 -10.79
N ALA A 95 -20.37 12.97 -9.61
CA ALA A 95 -21.23 14.04 -9.14
C ALA A 95 -20.48 15.36 -9.00
N THR A 96 -19.22 15.32 -8.55
CA THR A 96 -18.36 16.51 -8.44
C THR A 96 -17.99 17.08 -9.82
N VAL A 97 -17.65 16.20 -10.77
CA VAL A 97 -17.41 16.57 -12.18
C VAL A 97 -18.66 17.24 -12.77
N ALA A 98 -19.83 16.61 -12.61
CA ALA A 98 -21.11 17.09 -13.13
C ALA A 98 -21.53 18.43 -12.49
N ALA A 99 -21.17 18.68 -11.24
CA ALA A 99 -21.49 19.94 -10.56
C ALA A 99 -20.88 21.18 -11.24
N ALA A 100 -19.82 21.04 -12.04
CA ALA A 100 -19.26 22.15 -12.82
C ALA A 100 -20.08 22.55 -14.04
N HIS A 101 -20.98 21.67 -14.49
CA HIS A 101 -21.78 21.85 -15.70
C HIS A 101 -23.28 21.95 -15.40
N SER A 102 -23.68 21.75 -14.14
CA SER A 102 -25.08 21.76 -13.72
C SER A 102 -25.52 23.16 -13.27
N SER A 103 -26.74 23.55 -13.63
CA SER A 103 -27.44 24.70 -13.05
C SER A 103 -27.89 24.45 -11.61
N MET A 104 -27.87 23.20 -11.14
CA MET A 104 -28.29 22.77 -9.80
C MET A 104 -27.22 21.87 -9.14
N PRO A 105 -26.18 22.45 -8.49
CA PRO A 105 -25.13 21.69 -7.83
C PRO A 105 -25.61 20.93 -6.56
N ALA A 106 -26.84 21.19 -6.10
CA ALA A 106 -27.39 20.59 -4.89
C ALA A 106 -27.40 19.06 -4.91
N ALA A 107 -27.60 18.44 -6.08
CA ALA A 107 -27.55 16.98 -6.22
C ALA A 107 -26.20 16.39 -5.80
N ALA A 108 -25.09 17.06 -6.12
CA ALA A 108 -23.75 16.60 -5.73
C ALA A 108 -23.52 16.72 -4.22
N LEU A 109 -24.07 17.77 -3.59
CA LEU A 109 -24.02 17.95 -2.15
C LEU A 109 -24.86 16.90 -1.41
N LEU A 110 -26.07 16.59 -1.91
CA LEU A 110 -26.91 15.52 -1.36
C LEU A 110 -26.23 14.16 -1.49
N TYR A 111 -25.59 13.89 -2.62
CA TYR A 111 -24.81 12.67 -2.81
C TYR A 111 -23.66 12.57 -1.80
N ALA A 112 -22.90 13.65 -1.61
CA ALA A 112 -21.82 13.69 -0.62
C ALA A 112 -22.34 13.49 0.81
N ALA A 113 -23.48 14.10 1.17
CA ALA A 113 -24.10 13.89 2.47
C ALA A 113 -24.49 12.42 2.70
N ALA A 114 -25.13 11.79 1.70
CA ALA A 114 -25.45 10.36 1.75
C ALA A 114 -24.20 9.48 1.88
N LEU A 115 -23.12 9.81 1.14
CA LEU A 115 -21.85 9.09 1.23
C LEU A 115 -21.22 9.24 2.63
N LEU A 116 -21.25 10.43 3.22
CA LEU A 116 -20.74 10.67 4.58
C LEU A 116 -21.54 9.90 5.64
N LEU A 117 -22.84 9.70 5.44
CA LEU A 117 -23.67 8.83 6.29
C LEU A 117 -23.32 7.34 6.12
N TYR A 118 -22.99 6.91 4.89
CA TYR A 118 -22.55 5.54 4.61
C TYR A 118 -21.11 5.27 5.09
N LEU A 119 -20.26 6.30 5.13
CA LEU A 119 -18.83 6.22 5.45
C LEU A 119 -18.50 5.42 6.72
N PRO A 120 -19.19 5.57 7.87
CA PRO A 120 -18.90 4.78 9.07
C PRO A 120 -19.43 3.34 9.03
N LEU A 121 -20.37 3.01 8.15
CA LEU A 121 -21.13 1.75 8.19
C LEU A 121 -20.46 0.61 7.40
N GLY A 122 -19.71 0.94 6.35
CA GLY A 122 -19.18 -0.05 5.42
C GLY A 122 -17.65 -0.11 5.34
N LYS A 123 -17.16 -0.60 4.20
CA LYS A 123 -15.74 -0.68 3.84
C LYS A 123 -15.08 0.68 3.82
N LEU A 124 -15.82 1.77 3.62
CA LEU A 124 -15.30 3.15 3.65
C LEU A 124 -14.82 3.59 5.05
N ARG A 125 -15.15 2.87 6.13
CA ARG A 125 -14.76 3.25 7.50
C ARG A 125 -13.26 3.42 7.70
N HIS A 126 -12.45 2.73 6.89
CA HIS A 126 -10.99 2.88 6.95
C HIS A 126 -10.57 4.33 6.65
N ALA A 127 -11.32 5.06 5.82
CA ALA A 127 -11.04 6.46 5.52
C ALA A 127 -11.15 7.32 6.79
N ALA A 128 -12.09 7.06 7.69
CA ALA A 128 -12.19 7.76 8.98
C ALA A 128 -11.18 7.23 10.01
N PHE A 129 -11.16 5.92 10.22
CA PHE A 129 -10.35 5.32 11.28
C PHE A 129 -8.84 5.42 11.03
N PHE A 130 -8.40 5.46 9.78
CA PHE A 130 -6.99 5.63 9.45
C PHE A 130 -6.43 6.91 10.06
N PHE A 131 -7.11 8.05 9.88
CA PHE A 131 -6.65 9.32 10.43
C PHE A 131 -6.79 9.37 11.95
N ALA A 132 -7.92 8.90 12.50
CA ALA A 132 -8.12 8.85 13.95
C ALA A 132 -7.04 8.02 14.65
N ALA A 133 -6.78 6.82 14.15
CA ALA A 133 -5.73 5.94 14.68
C ALA A 133 -4.34 6.57 14.53
N ARG A 134 -4.05 7.22 13.39
CA ARG A 134 -2.74 7.84 13.18
C ARG A 134 -2.50 9.05 14.10
N LEU A 135 -3.52 9.85 14.37
CA LEU A 135 -3.47 10.95 15.32
C LEU A 135 -3.28 10.45 16.75
N ASP A 136 -4.05 9.45 17.19
CA ASP A 136 -3.93 8.87 18.53
C ASP A 136 -2.53 8.25 18.74
N TYR A 137 -2.06 7.48 17.76
CA TYR A 137 -0.73 6.86 17.80
C TYR A 137 0.39 7.92 17.83
N GLY A 138 0.27 8.98 17.03
CA GLY A 138 1.21 10.11 17.04
C GLY A 138 1.25 10.83 18.39
N ARG A 139 0.10 11.08 19.01
CA ARG A 139 0.00 11.71 20.34
C ARG A 139 0.63 10.84 21.43
N ARG A 140 0.31 9.55 21.48
CA ARG A 140 0.76 8.64 22.56
C ARG A 140 2.21 8.20 22.44
N LEU A 141 2.68 7.94 21.22
CA LEU A 141 3.97 7.27 20.99
C LEU A 141 4.98 8.13 20.22
N GLY A 142 4.53 9.20 19.57
CA GLY A 142 5.41 10.11 18.83
C GLY A 142 6.40 10.87 19.72
N HIS A 143 5.95 11.38 20.86
CA HIS A 143 6.82 12.10 21.82
C HIS A 143 7.80 11.17 22.56
N ARG A 144 7.55 9.86 22.59
CA ARG A 144 8.39 8.87 23.30
C ARG A 144 9.54 8.34 22.45
N GLY A 145 9.68 8.79 21.19
CA GLY A 145 10.69 8.29 20.27
C GLY A 145 10.53 6.80 19.92
N VAL A 146 9.41 6.17 20.27
CA VAL A 146 9.16 4.74 20.01
C VAL A 146 8.75 4.51 18.55
N TYR A 147 8.23 5.54 17.88
CA TYR A 147 7.84 5.46 16.47
C TYR A 147 8.05 6.78 15.70
N PRO A 148 8.86 6.79 14.63
CA PRO A 148 9.72 5.69 14.20
C PRO A 148 10.78 5.40 15.28
N PRO A 149 11.13 4.13 15.55
CA PRO A 149 12.24 3.84 16.44
C PRO A 149 13.48 4.58 15.90
N PRO A 150 14.38 5.07 16.78
CA PRO A 150 15.65 5.60 16.33
C PRO A 150 16.24 4.57 15.38
N ALA A 151 16.80 5.01 14.24
CA ALA A 151 17.54 4.12 13.37
C ALA A 151 18.53 3.40 14.27
N ALA A 152 18.26 2.12 14.56
CA ALA A 152 19.10 1.33 15.44
C ALA A 152 20.49 1.44 14.83
N GLY A 153 21.39 2.07 15.58
CA GLY A 153 22.74 2.32 15.14
C GLY A 153 23.26 1.04 14.53
N ARG A 154 23.79 1.13 13.30
CA ARG A 154 24.92 0.26 13.01
C ARG A 154 25.84 0.39 14.22
N PRO A 155 26.17 -0.71 14.92
CA PRO A 155 27.30 -0.64 15.82
C PRO A 155 28.45 -0.12 14.96
N GLU A 156 29.18 0.90 15.41
CA GLU A 156 30.55 1.01 14.93
C GLU A 156 31.19 -0.37 15.11
N PRO A 157 31.97 -0.87 14.14
CA PRO A 157 32.68 -2.12 14.33
C PRO A 157 33.65 -1.89 15.48
N ALA A 158 33.21 -2.18 16.70
CA ALA A 158 34.07 -2.30 17.86
C ALA A 158 35.14 -3.29 17.45
N GLY A 159 36.38 -2.78 17.38
CA GLY A 159 37.52 -3.47 16.82
C GLY A 159 37.52 -4.93 17.26
N ARG A 160 37.73 -5.79 16.27
CA ARG A 160 37.91 -7.24 16.48
C ARG A 160 38.89 -7.42 17.65
N PRO A 161 38.48 -8.01 18.79
CA PRO A 161 39.45 -8.33 19.81
C PRO A 161 40.45 -9.31 19.19
N GLU A 162 41.74 -9.03 19.36
CA GLU A 162 42.78 -9.96 18.94
C GLU A 162 42.52 -11.34 19.54
N PRO A 163 42.75 -12.41 18.77
CA PRO A 163 42.49 -13.75 19.25
C PRO A 163 43.40 -14.03 20.45
N ALA A 164 42.80 -14.06 21.65
CA ALA A 164 43.47 -14.50 22.86
C ALA A 164 44.03 -15.90 22.61
N GLY A 165 45.34 -16.03 22.87
CA GLY A 165 46.16 -17.19 22.55
C GLY A 165 45.50 -18.52 22.90
N ARG A 166 45.48 -19.41 21.91
CA ARG A 166 45.09 -20.81 22.07
C ARG A 166 46.09 -21.47 23.03
N PRO A 167 45.67 -22.11 24.14
CA PRO A 167 46.59 -22.91 24.94
C PRO A 167 47.05 -24.12 24.11
N GLU A 168 48.37 -24.35 24.11
CA GLU A 168 48.96 -25.49 23.42
C GLU A 168 48.48 -26.82 24.02
N PRO A 169 48.13 -27.83 23.20
CA PRO A 169 47.83 -29.15 23.69
C PRO A 169 49.14 -29.89 24.00
N ALA A 170 49.37 -30.17 25.29
CA ALA A 170 50.46 -31.00 25.78
C ALA A 170 50.19 -32.50 25.53
N GLY A 171 51.04 -33.12 24.69
CA GLY A 171 51.28 -34.59 24.60
C GLY A 171 50.14 -35.45 24.02
N THR A 172 50.34 -36.59 23.36
CA THR A 172 51.54 -37.41 23.08
C THR A 172 51.21 -38.41 21.94
N ARG A 173 52.08 -38.49 20.91
CA ARG A 173 52.42 -39.62 19.98
C ARG A 173 51.34 -40.33 19.10
N PRO A 174 51.76 -41.10 18.06
CA PRO A 174 52.93 -40.99 17.17
C PRO A 174 52.56 -41.04 15.66
N GLN A 175 53.53 -40.67 14.81
CA GLN A 175 53.46 -40.78 13.35
C GLN A 175 53.43 -42.24 12.86
N ARG A 176 52.62 -42.51 11.84
CA ARG A 176 52.91 -43.47 10.74
C ARG A 176 51.96 -43.17 9.57
N GLU A 177 52.42 -42.55 8.49
CA GLU A 177 53.07 -43.14 7.31
C GLU A 177 52.10 -43.84 6.34
N THR A 178 52.15 -43.37 5.09
CA THR A 178 51.70 -44.00 3.83
C THR A 178 50.24 -43.89 3.41
N ASN A 179 50.02 -43.17 2.31
CA ASN A 179 48.91 -43.36 1.39
C ASN A 179 49.51 -43.60 0.00
N PRO A 180 49.05 -44.61 -0.75
CA PRO A 180 49.12 -44.53 -2.20
C PRO A 180 47.73 -44.73 -2.86
N PRO A 181 47.60 -44.32 -4.13
CA PRO A 181 46.36 -43.86 -4.73
C PRO A 181 45.67 -44.93 -5.58
N ASN A 182 44.34 -44.89 -5.64
CA ASN A 182 43.52 -45.44 -6.73
C ASN A 182 42.08 -44.97 -6.47
N GLY A 183 41.31 -44.46 -7.41
CA GLY A 183 41.26 -44.75 -8.84
C GLY A 183 39.79 -45.07 -9.16
N ALA A 184 39.28 -44.44 -10.22
CA ALA A 184 38.03 -44.74 -10.93
C ALA A 184 36.67 -44.39 -10.28
N ILE A 185 36.03 -43.38 -10.88
CA ILE A 185 34.59 -43.18 -10.93
C ILE A 185 34.02 -44.16 -11.99
N PRO A 186 33.01 -44.98 -11.69
CA PRO A 186 32.24 -45.65 -12.75
C PRO A 186 31.08 -44.75 -13.19
N ALA A 187 31.14 -44.33 -14.45
CA ALA A 187 29.98 -43.88 -15.20
C ALA A 187 29.25 -45.12 -15.74
N ASP A 188 28.08 -45.44 -15.22
CA ASP A 188 27.06 -46.14 -16.01
C ASP A 188 25.67 -46.05 -15.35
N ARG A 189 24.73 -45.41 -16.06
CA ARG A 189 23.27 -45.64 -16.00
C ARG A 189 22.60 -44.78 -17.07
N ALA A 190 22.84 -45.17 -18.31
CA ALA A 190 21.90 -44.95 -19.40
C ALA A 190 21.25 -46.31 -19.75
N GLU A 191 19.99 -46.27 -20.18
CA GLU A 191 19.15 -47.39 -20.64
C GLU A 191 18.56 -48.35 -19.58
N ALA A 192 17.26 -48.18 -19.29
CA ALA A 192 16.25 -49.25 -19.46
C ALA A 192 14.89 -48.85 -18.83
N ALA A 193 13.98 -48.33 -19.66
CA ALA A 193 12.51 -48.43 -19.54
C ALA A 193 11.97 -47.96 -20.91
N ARG A 194 11.73 -48.84 -21.90
CA ARG A 194 10.53 -49.70 -22.07
C ARG A 194 9.22 -49.00 -21.75
#